data_AF-A0A4R0D2D8-F1
#
_entry.id   AF-A0A4R0D2D8-F1
#
_cell.length_a   1.000
_cell.length_b   1.000
_cell.length_c   1.000
_cell.angle_alpha   90.00
_cell.angle_beta   90.00
_cell.angle_gamma   90.00
#
_symmetry.space_group_name_H-M   'P 1'
#
loop_
_entity.id
_entity.type
_entity.pdbx_description
1 polymer ?
#
loop_
_entity_poly.entity_id
_entity_poly.type
_entity_poly.pdbx_seq_one_letter_code
_entity_poly.pdbx_strand_id
1 'polypeptide(L)' 'DGRKINYSLFDKLSQLNQREIVENKRLGAVLNHIQQQHEELEQQNKRNRSQKMPSRRAQKIAIKERNLNPVLDLELSI' A
#
# COMPACT_ATOMS: atom_id res chain seq x y z
N ASP A 1 54.95 -3.60 19.94
CA ASP A 1 54.44 -2.78 18.80
C ASP A 1 53.31 -3.48 18.06
N GLY A 2 52.12 -2.87 18.09
CA GLY A 2 50.91 -3.40 17.44
C GLY A 2 50.89 -3.10 15.94
N ARG A 3 50.56 -4.11 15.13
CA ARG A 3 50.48 -3.96 13.66
C ARG A 3 49.16 -3.30 13.26
N LYS A 4 49.24 -2.23 12.48
CA LYS A 4 48.08 -1.51 11.96
C LYS A 4 47.41 -2.33 10.87
N ILE A 5 46.13 -2.65 11.07
CA ILE A 5 45.31 -3.40 10.11
C ILE A 5 44.54 -2.39 9.25
N ASN A 6 44.49 -2.62 7.94
CA ASN A 6 43.66 -1.81 7.04
C ASN A 6 42.21 -2.26 7.19
N TYR A 7 41.33 -1.32 7.50
CA TYR A 7 39.88 -1.53 7.54
C TYR A 7 39.19 -0.46 6.68
N SER A 8 38.05 -0.83 6.11
CA SER A 8 37.14 0.10 5.46
C SER A 8 35.90 0.25 6.33
N LEU A 9 35.48 1.48 6.61
CA LEU A 9 34.22 1.73 7.32
C LEU A 9 33.08 1.53 6.32
N PHE A 10 32.28 0.48 6.52
CA PHE A 10 31.10 0.26 5.67
C PHE A 10 29.95 1.14 6.15
N ASP A 11 29.77 2.31 5.52
CA ASP A 11 28.66 3.21 5.82
C ASP A 11 27.43 2.90 4.96
N LYS A 12 26.55 2.04 5.47
CA LYS A 12 25.26 1.67 4.85
C LYS A 12 24.31 2.86 4.64
N LEU A 13 24.50 3.96 5.37
CA LEU A 13 23.57 5.08 5.36
C LEU A 13 23.80 6.03 4.19
N SER A 14 25.04 6.15 3.71
CA SER A 14 25.36 6.95 2.51
C SER A 14 24.73 6.44 1.21
N GLN A 15 24.38 5.15 1.17
CA GLN A 15 23.73 4.50 0.02
C GLN A 15 22.20 4.54 0.10
N LEU A 16 21.64 4.98 1.22
CA LEU A 16 20.20 4.94 1.45
C LEU A 16 19.57 6.24 0.92
N ASN A 17 18.70 6.11 -0.07
CA ASN A 17 18.00 7.27 -0.62
C ASN A 17 17.04 7.82 0.44
N GLN A 18 17.33 9.02 0.96
CA GLN A 18 16.58 9.62 2.06
C GLN A 18 15.08 9.80 1.74
N ARG A 19 14.73 9.87 0.46
CA ARG A 19 13.35 9.88 -0.03
C ARG A 19 12.58 8.60 0.33
N GLU A 20 13.21 7.44 0.19
CA GLU A 20 12.61 6.13 0.52
C GLU A 20 12.37 5.98 2.02
N ILE A 21 13.24 6.58 2.84
CA ILE A 21 13.09 6.61 4.31
C ILE A 21 11.87 7.46 4.70
N VAL A 22 11.68 8.62 4.06
CA VAL A 22 10.55 9.52 4.33
C VAL A 22 9.23 8.89 3.85
N GLU A 23 9.23 8.23 2.69
CA GLU A 23 8.06 7.49 2.20
C GLU A 23 7.70 6.32 3.13
N ASN A 24 8.68 5.54 3.61
CA ASN A 24 8.45 4.51 4.63
C ASN A 24 7.94 5.06 5.97
N LYS A 25 8.38 6.25 6.39
CA LYS A 25 7.87 6.89 7.62
C LYS A 25 6.44 7.41 7.45
N ARG A 26 6.09 7.89 6.26
CA ARG A 26 4.71 8.31 5.92
C ARG A 26 3.77 7.11 5.79
N LEU A 27 4.29 5.94 5.43
CA LEU A 27 3.52 4.70 5.35
C LEU A 27 2.78 4.40 6.66
N GLY A 28 3.41 4.61 7.82
CA GLY A 28 2.75 4.40 9.11
C GLY A 28 1.51 5.28 9.32
N ALA A 29 1.59 6.57 8.96
CA ALA A 29 0.45 7.47 9.05
C ALA A 29 -0.67 7.10 8.06
N VAL A 30 -0.31 6.70 6.85
CA VAL A 30 -1.25 6.23 5.82
C VAL A 30 -1.94 4.93 6.25
N LEU A 31 -1.18 3.95 6.77
CA LEU A 31 -1.73 2.69 7.28
C LEU A 31 -2.66 2.92 8.46
N ASN A 32 -2.30 3.79 9.40
CA ASN A 32 -3.16 4.16 10.52
C ASN A 32 -4.46 4.82 10.04
N HIS A 33 -4.38 5.72 9.06
CA HIS A 33 -5.56 6.35 8.47
C HIS A 33 -6.47 5.32 7.76
N ILE A 34 -5.90 4.39 7.00
CA ILE A 34 -6.65 3.29 6.35
C ILE A 34 -7.33 2.42 7.41
N GLN A 35 -6.61 2.08 8.49
CA GLN A 35 -7.15 1.29 9.59
C GLN A 35 -8.36 1.97 10.26
N GLN A 36 -8.25 3.28 10.53
CA GLN A 36 -9.37 4.07 11.08
C GLN A 36 -10.59 4.08 10.14
N GLN A 37 -10.36 4.29 8.84
CA GLN A 37 -11.43 4.24 7.84
C GLN A 37 -12.12 2.87 7.78
N HIS A 38 -11.35 1.78 7.91
CA HIS A 38 -11.94 0.44 7.98
C HIS A 38 -12.80 0.24 9.22
N GLU A 39 -12.37 0.71 10.38
CA GLU A 39 -13.12 0.63 11.64
C GLU A 39 -14.43 1.43 11.56
N GLU A 40 -14.41 2.64 10.98
CA GLU A 40 -15.61 3.44 10.74
C GLU A 40 -16.61 2.73 9.82
N LEU A 41 -16.12 2.09 8.75
CA LEU A 41 -16.97 1.33 7.82
C LEU A 41 -17.55 0.06 8.45
N GLU A 42 -16.83 -0.59 9.38
CA GLU A 42 -17.35 -1.71 10.18
C GLU A 42 -18.46 -1.28 11.11
N GLN A 43 -18.27 -0.19 11.86
CA GLN A 43 -19.31 0.36 12.75
C GLN A 43 -20.59 0.70 11.97
N GLN A 44 -20.45 1.16 10.73
CA GLN A 44 -21.57 1.45 9.85
C GLN A 44 -22.15 0.20 9.14
N ASN A 45 -21.65 -1.00 9.41
CA ASN A 45 -21.99 -2.26 8.71
C ASN A 45 -21.76 -2.24 7.19
N LYS A 46 -20.94 -1.32 6.68
CA LYS A 46 -20.67 -1.12 5.24
C LYS A 46 -19.41 -1.85 4.75
N ARG A 47 -18.62 -2.45 5.64
CA ARG A 47 -17.46 -3.30 5.26
C ARG A 47 -17.88 -4.65 4.68
N ASN A 48 -19.13 -5.08 4.91
CA ASN A 48 -19.62 -6.35 4.39
C ASN A 48 -19.71 -6.36 2.87
N ARG A 49 -19.24 -7.46 2.27
CA ARG A 49 -19.43 -7.73 0.84
C ARG A 49 -20.93 -7.84 0.55
N SER A 50 -21.35 -7.30 -0.61
CA SER A 50 -22.72 -7.49 -1.09
C SER A 50 -23.08 -8.98 -1.14
N GLN A 51 -24.14 -9.35 -0.44
CA GLN A 51 -24.73 -10.70 -0.49
C GLN A 51 -25.61 -10.91 -1.73
N LYS A 52 -25.93 -9.84 -2.47
CA LYS A 52 -26.73 -9.90 -3.69
C LYS A 52 -25.87 -10.27 -4.88
N MET A 53 -26.38 -11.18 -5.71
CA MET A 53 -25.77 -11.50 -7.00
C MET A 53 -25.80 -10.29 -7.93
N PRO A 54 -24.65 -9.83 -8.46
CA PRO A 54 -24.62 -8.71 -9.40
C PRO A 54 -25.29 -9.09 -10.72
N SER A 55 -26.21 -8.24 -11.20
CA SER A 55 -26.87 -8.43 -12.49
C SER A 55 -25.90 -8.24 -13.66
N ARG A 56 -26.19 -8.84 -14.81
CA ARG A 56 -25.36 -8.72 -16.02
C ARG A 56 -25.16 -7.27 -16.47
N ARG A 57 -26.17 -6.40 -16.28
CA ARG A 57 -26.07 -4.96 -16.58
C ARG A 57 -25.12 -4.25 -15.63
N ALA A 58 -25.23 -4.53 -14.32
CA ALA A 58 -24.33 -3.96 -13.31
C ALA A 58 -22.87 -4.39 -13.55
N GLN A 59 -22.63 -5.64 -13.94
CA GLN A 59 -21.30 -6.13 -14.28
C GLN A 59 -20.68 -5.38 -15.47
N LYS A 60 -21.45 -5.18 -16.56
CA LYS A 60 -20.99 -4.43 -17.73
C LYS A 60 -20.65 -2.96 -17.41
N ILE A 61 -21.45 -2.33 -16.54
CA ILE A 61 -21.18 -0.96 -16.08
C ILE A 61 -19.90 -0.95 -15.26
N ALA A 62 -19.75 -1.83 -14.27
CA ALA A 62 -18.54 -1.90 -13.44
C ALA A 62 -17.26 -2.12 -14.27
N ILE A 63 -17.30 -2.98 -15.30
CA ILE A 63 -16.18 -3.19 -16.22
C ILE A 63 -15.84 -1.90 -16.97
N LYS A 64 -16.85 -1.15 -17.45
CA LYS A 64 -16.64 0.12 -18.14
C LYS A 64 -16.05 1.19 -17.20
N GLU A 65 -16.51 1.26 -15.96
CA GLU A 65 -16.01 2.20 -14.95
C GLU A 65 -14.60 1.85 -14.47
N ARG A 66 -14.21 0.56 -14.43
CA ARG A 66 -12.85 0.14 -14.09
C ARG A 66 -11.81 0.66 -15.09
N ASN A 67 -12.15 0.71 -16.37
CA ASN A 67 -11.27 1.27 -17.41
C ASN A 67 -10.97 2.77 -17.21
N LEU A 68 -11.69 3.47 -16.31
CA LEU A 68 -11.44 4.87 -15.96
C LEU A 68 -10.44 5.04 -14.81
N ASN A 69 -10.14 3.98 -14.03
CA ASN A 69 -9.26 4.09 -12.87
C ASN A 69 -8.28 2.90 -12.80
N PRO A 70 -7.07 3.02 -13.38
CA PRO A 70 -6.16 1.91 -13.67
C PRO A 70 -5.49 1.28 -12.42
N VAL A 71 -5.65 1.88 -11.24
CA VAL A 71 -4.99 1.43 -10.00
C VAL A 71 -5.53 0.08 -9.50
N LEU A 72 -6.74 -0.32 -9.90
CA LEU A 72 -7.40 -1.53 -9.39
C LEU A 72 -6.99 -2.84 -10.10
N ASP A 73 -6.37 -2.77 -11.28
CA ASP A 73 -5.99 -3.96 -12.04
C ASP A 73 -4.61 -4.51 -11.64
N LEU A 74 -3.74 -3.71 -11.00
CA LEU A 74 -2.42 -4.18 -10.54
C LEU A 74 -2.52 -5.14 -9.33
N GLU A 75 -3.41 -4.89 -8.38
CA GLU A 75 -3.56 -5.66 -7.13
C GLU A 75 -4.07 -7.11 -7.33
N LEU A 76 -4.59 -7.44 -8.51
CA LEU A 76 -5.15 -8.77 -8.83
C LEU A 76 -4.22 -9.62 -9.73
N SER A 77 -3.01 -9.12 -10.01
CA SER A 77 -2.04 -9.77 -10.90
C SER A 77 -0.87 -10.46 -10.19
N ILE A 78 -1.00 -10.70 -8.87
CA ILE A 78 -0.09 -11.52 -8.05
C ILE A 78 -0.70 -12.91 -7.83
#